data_AF-A0A0A2FZN0-F1
#
_entry.id   AF-A0A0A2FZN0-F1
#
_cell.length_a   1.000
_cell.length_b   1.000
_cell.length_c   1.000
_cell.angle_alpha   90.00
_cell.angle_beta   90.00
_cell.angle_gamma   90.00
#
_symmetry.space_group_name_H-M   'P 1'
#
loop_
_entity.id
_entity.type
_entity.pdbx_description
1 polymer ?
#
loop_
_entity_poly.entity_id
_entity_poly.type
_entity_poly.pdbx_seq_one_letter_code
_entity_poly.pdbx_strand_id
1 'polypeptide(L)'
;DIALWCDYVDMLKRLGKDIYNAHFICPDSLQEAHDRVQRKLQTQREREVEARKRQKALENEVRFQALKAPFFGIAFTDGTIEVRVLESVQEYMEEGQALHHCVFDNAYYLKENSLILSACINGKRIETIEVSLETMKVIQCRGLLNKNTEYHDRIIDLVNANQKEIRDRMKATA
;
A
#
# COMPACT_ATOMS: atom_id res chain seq x y z
N ASP A 1 -27.50 22.86 -20.16
CA ASP A 1 -26.11 22.75 -20.60
C ASP A 1 -25.98 21.48 -21.44
N ILE A 2 -25.57 21.61 -22.71
CA ILE A 2 -25.48 20.49 -23.66
C ILE A 2 -24.26 19.59 -23.33
N ALA A 3 -23.16 20.18 -22.87
CA ALA A 3 -21.93 19.44 -22.56
C ALA A 3 -22.15 18.51 -21.36
N LEU A 4 -22.79 19.01 -20.31
CA LEU A 4 -23.15 18.24 -19.13
C LEU A 4 -24.06 17.04 -19.48
N TRP A 5 -25.03 17.26 -20.38
CA TRP A 5 -25.94 16.22 -20.82
C TRP A 5 -25.22 15.14 -21.64
N CYS A 6 -24.34 15.53 -22.58
CA CYS A 6 -23.55 14.57 -23.35
C CYS A 6 -22.67 13.69 -22.45
N ASP A 7 -21.97 14.30 -21.49
CA ASP A 7 -21.14 13.57 -20.51
C ASP A 7 -22.00 12.61 -19.66
N TYR A 8 -23.16 13.08 -19.19
CA TYR A 8 -24.12 12.25 -18.47
C TYR A 8 -24.58 11.02 -19.28
N VAL A 9 -24.95 11.19 -20.55
CA VAL A 9 -25.36 10.09 -21.43
C VAL A 9 -24.22 9.11 -21.66
N ASP A 10 -22.98 9.58 -21.85
CA ASP A 10 -21.83 8.70 -22.00
C ASP A 10 -21.54 7.91 -20.72
N MET A 11 -21.73 8.51 -19.56
CA MET A 11 -21.62 7.79 -18.29
C MET A 11 -22.73 6.74 -18.10
N LEU A 12 -23.96 7.02 -18.55
CA LEU A 12 -25.05 6.03 -18.57
C LEU A 12 -24.70 4.83 -19.46
N LYS A 13 -24.11 5.05 -20.64
CA LYS A 13 -23.63 3.97 -21.53
C LYS A 13 -22.60 3.09 -20.82
N ARG A 14 -21.62 3.70 -20.14
CA ARG A 14 -20.60 2.98 -19.36
C ARG A 14 -21.20 2.14 -18.23
N LEU A 15 -22.28 2.61 -17.62
CA LEU A 15 -23.05 1.87 -16.61
C LEU A 15 -24.02 0.83 -17.20
N GLY A 16 -24.05 0.66 -18.53
CA GLY A 16 -24.98 -0.24 -19.21
C GLY A 16 -26.45 0.16 -19.04
N LYS A 17 -26.74 1.45 -18.86
CA LYS A 17 -28.11 1.96 -18.77
C LYS A 17 -28.70 2.19 -20.15
N ASP A 18 -30.01 2.01 -20.24
CA ASP A 18 -30.76 2.23 -21.47
C ASP A 18 -30.86 3.73 -21.77
N ILE A 19 -30.10 4.17 -22.77
CA ILE A 19 -30.07 5.56 -23.24
C ILE A 19 -31.22 5.91 -24.19
N TYR A 20 -32.18 5.01 -24.41
CA TYR A 20 -33.40 5.28 -25.16
C TYR A 20 -34.61 5.46 -24.24
N ASN A 21 -34.46 5.13 -22.96
CA ASN A 21 -35.50 5.29 -21.97
C ASN A 21 -35.52 6.73 -21.43
N ALA A 22 -36.67 7.39 -21.58
CA ALA A 22 -36.90 8.75 -21.12
C ALA A 22 -36.60 8.96 -19.63
N HIS A 23 -36.80 7.92 -18.79
CA HIS A 23 -36.48 7.97 -17.36
C HIS A 23 -35.00 8.24 -17.09
N PHE A 24 -34.10 7.76 -17.95
CA PHE A 24 -32.66 7.99 -17.81
C PHE A 24 -32.19 9.21 -18.59
N ILE A 25 -32.79 9.53 -19.74
CA ILE A 25 -32.34 10.60 -20.63
C ILE A 25 -32.81 11.99 -20.18
N CYS A 26 -33.96 12.06 -19.50
CA CYS A 26 -34.61 13.31 -19.11
C CYS A 26 -34.83 13.35 -17.59
N PRO A 27 -33.77 13.52 -16.78
CA PRO A 27 -33.90 13.65 -15.33
C PRO A 27 -34.48 15.03 -14.95
N ASP A 28 -35.23 15.07 -13.86
CA ASP A 28 -35.78 16.32 -13.30
C ASP A 28 -34.67 17.32 -12.93
N SER A 29 -33.53 16.81 -12.44
CA SER A 29 -32.31 17.56 -12.20
C SER A 29 -31.12 16.86 -12.88
N LEU A 30 -30.64 17.45 -13.98
CA LEU A 30 -29.51 16.91 -14.75
C LEU A 30 -28.23 16.86 -13.91
N GLN A 31 -27.98 17.87 -13.08
CA GLN A 31 -26.79 17.92 -12.23
C GLN A 31 -26.79 16.81 -11.19
N GLU A 32 -27.90 16.60 -10.48
CA GLU A 32 -28.00 15.56 -9.45
C GLU A 32 -27.88 14.15 -10.05
N ALA A 33 -28.48 13.95 -11.23
CA ALA A 33 -28.40 12.70 -11.95
C ALA A 33 -26.97 12.41 -12.42
N HIS A 34 -26.27 13.43 -12.93
CA HIS A 34 -24.86 13.39 -13.29
C HIS A 34 -23.99 13.03 -12.08
N ASP A 35 -24.07 13.78 -10.99
CA ASP A 35 -23.28 13.56 -9.77
C ASP A 35 -23.51 12.16 -9.18
N ARG A 36 -24.74 11.64 -9.25
CA ARG A 36 -25.07 10.29 -8.80
C ARG A 36 -24.43 9.23 -9.67
N VAL A 37 -24.48 9.40 -10.99
CA VAL A 37 -23.86 8.47 -11.95
C VAL A 37 -22.34 8.51 -11.87
N GLN A 38 -21.75 9.70 -11.73
CA GLN A 38 -20.32 9.89 -11.52
C GLN A 38 -19.85 9.16 -10.24
N ARG A 39 -20.55 9.32 -9.12
CA ARG A 39 -20.22 8.59 -7.87
C ARG A 39 -20.25 7.07 -8.06
N LYS A 40 -21.23 6.54 -8.78
CA LYS A 40 -21.30 5.09 -9.07
C LYS A 40 -20.12 4.60 -9.90
N LEU A 41 -19.75 5.33 -10.96
CA LEU A 41 -18.61 5.00 -11.79
C LEU A 41 -17.30 5.08 -11.01
N GLN A 42 -17.16 6.09 -10.15
CA GLN A 42 -16.01 6.25 -9.27
C GLN A 42 -15.86 5.03 -8.34
N THR A 43 -16.94 4.61 -7.67
CA THR A 43 -16.93 3.41 -6.83
C THR A 43 -16.61 2.13 -7.60
N GLN A 44 -17.10 1.97 -8.84
CA GLN A 44 -16.77 0.82 -9.69
C GLN A 44 -15.27 0.80 -10.03
N ARG A 45 -14.71 1.94 -10.45
CA ARG A 45 -13.28 2.07 -10.76
C ARG A 45 -12.41 1.79 -9.53
N GLU A 46 -12.78 2.31 -8.37
CA GLU A 46 -12.04 2.06 -7.12
C GLU A 46 -12.00 0.57 -6.80
N ARG A 47 -13.13 -0.14 -6.93
CA ARG A 47 -13.20 -1.59 -6.73
C ARG A 47 -12.36 -2.36 -7.74
N GLU A 48 -12.38 -1.97 -9.01
CA GLU A 48 -11.57 -2.60 -10.06
C GLU A 48 -10.07 -2.39 -9.82
N VAL A 49 -9.66 -1.18 -9.43
CA VAL A 49 -8.28 -0.87 -9.08
C VAL A 49 -7.84 -1.69 -7.88
N GLU A 50 -8.66 -1.76 -6.83
CA GLU A 50 -8.36 -2.56 -5.64
C GLU A 50 -8.25 -4.06 -5.97
N ALA A 51 -9.20 -4.60 -6.75
CA ALA A 51 -9.16 -5.99 -7.20
C ALA A 51 -7.89 -6.29 -8.01
N ARG A 52 -7.51 -5.38 -8.92
CA ARG A 52 -6.26 -5.49 -9.69
C ARG A 52 -5.02 -5.45 -8.80
N LYS A 53 -4.98 -4.59 -7.77
CA LYS A 53 -3.88 -4.54 -6.80
C LYS A 53 -3.77 -5.84 -6.02
N ARG A 54 -4.89 -6.40 -5.53
CA ARG A 54 -4.93 -7.70 -4.84
C ARG A 54 -4.48 -8.85 -5.73
N GLN A 55 -4.91 -8.87 -6.99
CA GLN A 55 -4.47 -9.88 -7.96
C GLN A 55 -2.96 -9.81 -8.20
N LYS A 56 -2.42 -8.59 -8.39
CA LYS A 56 -0.97 -8.37 -8.53
C LYS A 56 -0.20 -8.79 -7.27
N ALA A 57 -0.78 -8.61 -6.08
CA ALA A 57 -0.16 -9.06 -4.84
C ALA A 57 -0.02 -10.59 -4.83
N LEU A 58 -1.10 -11.31 -5.16
CA LEU A 58 -1.11 -12.77 -5.24
C LEU A 58 -0.10 -13.31 -6.26
N GLU A 59 -0.02 -12.70 -7.44
CA GLU A 59 0.93 -13.10 -8.50
C GLU A 59 2.39 -12.95 -8.07
N ASN A 60 2.69 -11.91 -7.31
CA ASN A 60 4.06 -11.64 -6.86
C ASN A 60 4.43 -12.35 -5.56
N GLU A 61 3.46 -12.93 -4.86
CA GLU A 61 3.66 -13.55 -3.54
C GLU A 61 4.71 -14.66 -3.60
N VAL A 62 4.67 -15.53 -4.62
CA VAL A 62 5.66 -16.61 -4.80
C VAL A 62 7.07 -16.07 -4.94
N ARG A 63 7.26 -15.02 -5.76
CA ARG A 63 8.57 -14.39 -5.96
C ARG A 63 9.02 -13.66 -4.72
N PHE A 64 8.11 -12.96 -4.05
CA PHE A 64 8.37 -12.27 -2.80
C PHE A 64 8.86 -13.24 -1.71
N GLN A 65 8.16 -14.36 -1.51
CA GLN A 65 8.56 -15.38 -0.55
C GLN A 65 9.95 -15.95 -0.89
N ALA A 66 10.23 -16.25 -2.17
CA ALA A 66 11.56 -16.72 -2.57
C ALA A 66 12.68 -15.73 -2.20
N LEU A 67 12.41 -14.42 -2.27
CA LEU A 67 13.38 -13.37 -1.95
C LEU A 67 13.48 -13.04 -0.46
N LYS A 68 12.37 -13.11 0.28
CA LYS A 68 12.24 -12.53 1.62
C LYS A 68 12.04 -13.54 2.74
N ALA A 69 11.69 -14.80 2.42
CA ALA A 69 11.47 -15.86 3.41
C ALA A 69 12.60 -16.02 4.45
N PRO A 70 13.90 -15.87 4.12
CA PRO A 70 14.96 -15.96 5.13
C PRO A 70 14.81 -14.97 6.28
N PHE A 71 14.16 -13.83 6.07
CA PHE A 71 13.99 -12.75 7.04
C PHE A 71 12.67 -12.84 7.81
N PHE A 72 11.78 -13.76 7.46
CA PHE A 72 10.51 -13.90 8.17
C PHE A 72 10.74 -14.38 9.61
N GLY A 73 9.88 -13.88 10.51
CA GLY A 73 9.97 -14.02 11.94
C GLY A 73 10.96 -13.08 12.62
N ILE A 74 11.65 -12.19 11.88
CA ILE A 74 12.44 -11.12 12.51
C ILE A 74 11.47 -10.08 13.08
N ALA A 75 11.46 -10.00 14.41
CA ALA A 75 10.79 -8.96 15.16
C ALA A 75 11.58 -8.67 16.43
N PHE A 76 11.69 -7.41 16.80
CA PHE A 76 12.37 -6.96 18.01
C PHE A 76 11.65 -5.77 18.62
N THR A 77 11.83 -5.59 19.93
CA THR A 77 11.13 -4.56 20.70
C THR A 77 12.02 -4.00 21.80
N ASP A 78 11.78 -2.74 22.15
CA ASP A 78 12.32 -2.11 23.36
C ASP A 78 11.30 -2.03 24.51
N GLY A 79 10.19 -2.77 24.40
CA GLY A 79 9.08 -2.79 25.34
C GLY A 79 7.98 -1.77 25.04
N THR A 80 8.23 -0.78 24.19
CA THR A 80 7.20 0.18 23.72
C THR A 80 6.99 0.08 22.21
N ILE A 81 8.08 0.10 21.46
CA ILE A 81 8.08 0.03 20.00
C ILE A 81 8.38 -1.41 19.61
N GLU A 82 7.55 -1.97 18.75
CA GLU A 82 7.77 -3.25 18.09
C GLU A 82 8.16 -2.97 16.65
N VAL A 83 9.28 -3.53 16.20
CA VAL A 83 9.72 -3.46 14.81
C VAL A 83 9.75 -4.88 14.26
N ARG A 84 9.09 -5.09 13.13
CA ARG A 84 9.02 -6.40 12.48
C ARG A 84 9.15 -6.30 10.98
N VAL A 85 9.64 -7.35 10.34
CA VAL A 85 9.66 -7.46 8.87
C VAL A 85 8.22 -7.58 8.34
N LEU A 86 7.98 -7.00 7.15
CA LEU A 86 6.72 -7.26 6.42
C LEU A 86 6.83 -8.61 5.68
N GLU A 87 5.89 -9.51 5.93
CA GLU A 87 6.01 -10.93 5.55
C GLU A 87 5.08 -11.35 4.41
N SER A 88 4.39 -10.41 3.78
CA SER A 88 3.56 -10.67 2.59
C SER A 88 3.45 -9.43 1.70
N VAL A 89 3.15 -9.63 0.41
CA VAL A 89 2.90 -8.50 -0.51
C VAL A 89 1.65 -7.71 -0.09
N GLN A 90 0.69 -8.39 0.55
CA GLN A 90 -0.50 -7.78 1.14
C GLN A 90 -0.14 -6.79 2.27
N GLU A 91 0.79 -7.15 3.15
CA GLU A 91 1.25 -6.24 4.21
C GLU A 91 1.92 -4.98 3.66
N TYR A 92 2.69 -5.07 2.57
CA TYR A 92 3.24 -3.88 1.90
C TYR A 92 2.12 -2.95 1.41
N MET A 93 1.01 -3.51 0.92
CA MET A 93 -0.14 -2.73 0.49
C MET A 93 -0.81 -2.02 1.67
N GLU A 94 -1.01 -2.73 2.79
CA GLU A 94 -1.58 -2.17 4.01
C GLU A 94 -0.69 -1.11 4.65
N GLU A 95 0.63 -1.33 4.65
CA GLU A 95 1.62 -0.36 5.13
C GLU A 95 1.53 0.94 4.32
N GLY A 96 1.55 0.81 2.99
CA GLY A 96 1.43 1.93 2.07
C GLY A 96 0.12 2.68 2.21
N GLN A 97 -0.99 1.98 2.47
CA GLN A 97 -2.30 2.60 2.73
C GLN A 97 -2.34 3.31 4.09
N ALA A 98 -1.81 2.69 5.15
CA ALA A 98 -1.88 3.22 6.51
C ALA A 98 -1.02 4.48 6.69
N LEU A 99 0.16 4.53 6.07
CA LEU A 99 1.10 5.63 6.21
C LEU A 99 1.17 6.56 4.98
N HIS A 100 0.36 6.28 3.94
CA HIS A 100 0.38 6.98 2.65
C HIS A 100 1.75 6.99 1.98
N HIS A 101 2.41 5.82 1.96
CA HIS A 101 3.71 5.62 1.32
C HIS A 101 3.60 4.80 0.04
N CYS A 102 4.54 5.02 -0.87
CA CYS A 102 4.60 4.31 -2.15
C CYS A 102 5.29 2.93 -2.07
N VAL A 103 5.39 2.31 -0.89
CA VAL A 103 6.15 1.06 -0.70
C VAL A 103 5.59 -0.11 -1.54
N PHE A 104 4.27 -0.20 -1.67
CA PHE A 104 3.64 -1.17 -2.55
C PHE A 104 3.67 -0.74 -4.02
N ASP A 105 3.26 0.50 -4.32
CA ASP A 105 3.12 0.97 -5.70
C ASP A 105 4.46 0.96 -6.46
N ASN A 106 5.57 1.18 -5.75
CA ASN A 106 6.93 1.10 -6.30
C ASN A 106 7.57 -0.30 -6.20
N ALA A 107 6.79 -1.32 -5.86
CA ALA A 107 7.19 -2.74 -5.82
C ALA A 107 8.44 -3.03 -4.96
N TYR A 108 8.56 -2.40 -3.78
CA TYR A 108 9.69 -2.64 -2.88
C TYR A 108 9.79 -4.10 -2.42
N TYR A 109 8.67 -4.81 -2.38
CA TYR A 109 8.61 -6.24 -2.09
C TYR A 109 9.42 -7.10 -3.10
N LEU A 110 9.70 -6.61 -4.32
CA LEU A 110 10.54 -7.31 -5.30
C LEU A 110 12.00 -6.82 -5.34
N LYS A 111 12.37 -5.79 -4.57
CA LYS A 111 13.74 -5.29 -4.55
C LYS A 111 14.62 -6.23 -3.74
N GLU A 112 15.56 -6.90 -4.40
CA GLU A 112 16.37 -7.96 -3.78
C GLU A 112 17.17 -7.45 -2.57
N ASN A 113 17.80 -6.29 -2.72
CA ASN A 113 18.71 -5.71 -1.71
C ASN A 113 18.04 -4.73 -0.72
N SER A 114 16.71 -4.75 -0.64
CA SER A 114 15.92 -3.89 0.26
C SER A 114 15.04 -4.75 1.15
N LEU A 115 15.07 -4.51 2.47
CA LEU A 115 14.21 -5.15 3.44
C LEU A 115 13.33 -4.09 4.10
N ILE A 116 12.02 -4.29 4.06
CA ILE A 116 11.07 -3.37 4.68
C ILE A 116 10.62 -3.91 6.03
N LEU A 117 10.69 -3.04 7.03
CA LEU A 117 10.19 -3.28 8.37
C LEU A 117 9.10 -2.25 8.70
N SER A 118 8.19 -2.62 9.58
CA SER A 118 7.18 -1.72 10.16
C SER A 118 7.44 -1.56 11.64
N ALA A 119 7.51 -0.31 12.11
CA ALA A 119 7.50 0.04 13.52
C ALA A 119 6.06 0.30 13.97
N CYS A 120 5.66 -0.34 15.06
CA CYS A 120 4.33 -0.26 15.65
C CYS A 120 4.41 0.06 17.14
N ILE A 121 3.40 0.77 17.65
CA ILE A 121 3.11 0.92 19.08
C ILE A 121 1.68 0.44 19.30
N ASN A 122 1.47 -0.53 20.18
CA ASN A 122 0.16 -1.13 20.47
C ASN A 122 -0.58 -1.58 19.19
N GLY A 123 0.14 -2.19 18.24
CA GLY A 123 -0.39 -2.63 16.95
C GLY A 123 -0.69 -1.51 15.94
N LYS A 124 -0.47 -0.24 16.30
CA LYS A 124 -0.60 0.90 15.38
C LYS A 124 0.75 1.22 14.73
N ARG A 125 0.79 1.17 13.41
CA ARG A 125 1.94 1.56 12.58
C ARG A 125 2.30 3.03 12.82
N ILE A 126 3.58 3.29 13.06
CA ILE A 126 4.12 4.63 13.28
C ILE A 126 5.11 5.04 12.19
N GLU A 127 6.05 4.17 11.81
CA GLU A 127 7.01 4.40 10.72
C GLU A 127 7.31 3.12 9.94
N THR A 128 7.56 3.28 8.64
CA THR A 128 8.10 2.26 7.75
C THR A 128 9.61 2.46 7.61
N ILE A 129 10.37 1.37 7.69
CA ILE A 129 11.83 1.38 7.62
C ILE A 129 12.28 0.58 6.40
N GLU A 130 13.16 1.15 5.60
CA GLU A 130 13.92 0.45 4.55
C GLU A 130 15.36 0.23 5.01
N VAL A 131 15.77 -1.03 5.07
CA VAL A 131 17.14 -1.44 5.33
C VAL A 131 17.77 -1.98 4.04
N SER A 132 18.94 -1.48 3.70
CA SER A 132 19.79 -2.03 2.64
C SER A 132 20.40 -3.35 3.09
N LEU A 133 20.13 -4.45 2.38
CA LEU A 133 20.77 -5.74 2.67
C LEU A 133 22.24 -5.78 2.23
N GLU A 134 22.63 -4.95 1.25
CA GLU A 134 24.04 -4.82 0.83
C GLU A 134 24.89 -4.11 1.89
N THR A 135 24.43 -2.94 2.35
CA THR A 135 25.23 -2.08 3.24
C THR A 135 24.88 -2.26 4.71
N MET A 136 23.78 -2.95 5.02
CA MET A 136 23.22 -3.09 6.37
C MET A 136 22.95 -1.73 7.02
N LYS A 137 22.49 -0.75 6.24
CA LYS A 137 22.14 0.59 6.70
C LYS A 137 20.66 0.86 6.50
N VAL A 138 20.08 1.62 7.42
CA VAL A 138 18.76 2.23 7.23
C VAL A 138 18.87 3.28 6.12
N ILE A 139 18.19 3.04 5.00
CA ILE A 139 18.12 3.98 3.87
C ILE A 139 17.01 5.00 4.11
N GLN A 140 15.86 4.52 4.58
CA GLN A 140 14.69 5.34 4.83
C GLN A 140 14.02 4.89 6.13
N CYS A 141 13.48 5.85 6.87
CA CYS A 141 12.63 5.62 8.03
C CYS A 141 11.63 6.78 8.04
N ARG A 142 10.35 6.50 7.80
CA ARG A 142 9.33 7.55 7.63
C ARG A 142 7.99 7.08 8.18
N GLY A 143 7.28 7.97 8.85
CA GLY A 143 5.87 7.81 9.25
C GLY A 143 4.91 8.50 8.30
N LEU A 144 3.68 8.72 8.76
CA LEU A 144 2.55 9.22 7.97
C LEU A 144 2.93 10.40 7.04
N LEU A 145 2.58 10.30 5.75
CA LEU A 145 2.87 11.31 4.73
C LEU A 145 4.36 11.65 4.59
N ASN A 146 5.22 10.63 4.72
CA ASN A 146 6.68 10.73 4.66
C ASN A 146 7.31 11.67 5.70
N LYS A 147 6.69 11.80 6.89
CA LYS A 147 7.20 12.63 7.98
C LYS A 147 7.84 11.78 9.07
N ASN A 148 8.83 12.34 9.76
CA ASN A 148 9.38 11.72 10.96
C ASN A 148 8.39 11.86 12.12
N THR A 149 8.32 10.85 12.96
CA THR A 149 7.62 10.88 14.24
C THR A 149 8.58 11.28 15.36
N GLU A 150 8.06 11.50 16.56
CA GLU A 150 8.88 11.72 17.76
C GLU A 150 9.75 10.50 18.14
N TYR A 151 9.45 9.32 17.58
CA TYR A 151 10.16 8.08 17.84
C TYR A 151 11.24 7.77 16.79
N HIS A 152 11.42 8.62 15.78
CA HIS A 152 12.26 8.35 14.62
C HIS A 152 13.69 7.88 14.97
N ASP A 153 14.39 8.64 15.80
CA ASP A 153 15.77 8.31 16.19
C ASP A 153 15.82 7.01 17.01
N ARG A 154 14.84 6.83 17.91
CA ARG A 154 14.69 5.62 18.72
C ARG A 154 14.44 4.37 17.86
N ILE A 155 13.66 4.49 16.78
CA ILE A 155 13.43 3.40 15.82
C ILE A 155 14.72 3.06 15.08
N ILE A 156 15.45 4.08 14.61
CA ILE A 156 16.73 3.88 13.91
C ILE A 156 17.73 3.17 14.83
N ASP A 157 17.85 3.62 16.08
CA ASP A 157 18.74 3.01 17.07
C ASP A 157 18.34 1.56 17.36
N LEU A 158 17.05 1.29 17.50
CA LEU A 158 16.52 -0.05 17.74
C LEU A 158 16.83 -0.99 16.56
N VAL A 159 16.68 -0.53 15.31
CA VAL A 159 17.06 -1.31 14.12
C VAL A 159 18.57 -1.53 14.08
N ASN A 160 19.36 -0.49 14.36
CA ASN A 160 20.83 -0.56 14.36
C ASN A 160 21.36 -1.55 15.40
N ALA A 161 20.77 -1.56 16.61
CA ALA A 161 21.12 -2.49 17.68
C ALA A 161 20.85 -3.96 17.31
N ASN A 162 19.82 -4.21 16.47
CA ASN A 162 19.39 -5.57 16.10
C ASN A 162 19.83 -6.00 14.68
N GLN A 163 20.69 -5.23 14.00
CA GLN A 163 21.17 -5.57 12.65
C GLN A 163 21.82 -6.96 12.55
N LYS A 164 22.35 -7.47 13.67
CA LYS A 164 22.97 -8.79 13.71
C LYS A 164 21.98 -9.89 13.33
N GLU A 165 20.72 -9.79 13.76
CA GLU A 165 19.69 -10.80 13.43
C GLU A 165 19.43 -10.90 11.93
N ILE A 166 19.32 -9.74 11.26
CA ILE A 166 19.15 -9.67 9.81
C ILE A 166 20.39 -10.25 9.11
N ARG A 167 21.59 -9.88 9.57
CA ARG A 167 22.86 -10.36 9.00
C ARG A 167 23.04 -11.87 9.12
N ASP A 168 22.62 -12.45 10.25
CA ASP A 168 22.75 -13.88 10.49
C ASP A 168 21.80 -14.68 9.56
N ARG A 169 20.60 -14.17 9.25
CA ARG A 169 19.72 -14.77 8.23
C ARG A 169 20.31 -14.72 6.82
N MET A 170 21.01 -13.63 6.46
CA MET A 170 21.69 -13.56 5.16
C MET A 170 22.75 -14.66 4.99
N LYS A 171 23.56 -14.89 6.02
CA LYS A 171 24.61 -15.92 6.01
C LYS A 171 24.05 -17.34 5.94
N ALA A 172 22.90 -17.59 6.56
CA ALA A 172 22.25 -18.89 6.50
C ALA A 172 21.69 -19.24 5.11
N THR A 173 21.60 -18.25 4.21
CA THR A 173 21.06 -18.41 2.85
C THR A 173 22.16 -18.41 1.78
N ALA A 174 23.40 -18.06 2.13
CA ALA A 174 24.57 -18.00 1.25
C ALA A 174 25.37 -19.31 1.28
#